data_AF-F4BNX6-F1
#
_entry.id   AF-F4BNX6-F1
#
_cell.length_a   1.000
_cell.length_b   1.000
_cell.length_c   1.000
_cell.angle_alpha   90.00
_cell.angle_beta   90.00
_cell.angle_gamma   90.00
#
_symmetry.space_group_name_H-M   'P 1'
#
loop_
_entity.id
_entity.type
_entity.pdbx_description
1 polymer ?
#
loop_
_entity_poly.entity_id
_entity_poly.type
_entity_poly.pdbx_seq_one_letter_code
_entity_poly.pdbx_strand_id
1 'polypeptide(L)' 'MTTSQLVGIIRRLEAMLEDTESEVQVRRFEKEGNERCVITYDAKPETFELLETSTQQVYQFDDVDLVAMEIFELLQD' A
#
# COMPACT_ATOMS: atom_id res chain seq x y z
N MET A 1 -22.35 9.57 1.31
CA MET A 1 -21.97 8.22 0.85
C MET A 1 -20.63 7.91 1.51
N THR A 2 -20.58 6.94 2.40
CA THR A 2 -19.30 6.41 2.88
C THR A 2 -18.66 5.68 1.72
N THR A 3 -17.64 6.30 1.11
CA THR A 3 -16.84 5.67 0.07
C THR A 3 -16.18 4.42 0.67
N SER A 4 -16.19 3.30 -0.05
CA SER A 4 -15.51 2.07 0.40
C SER A 4 -14.04 2.37 0.68
N GLN A 5 -13.56 1.98 1.87
CA GLN A 5 -12.16 2.17 2.26
C GLN A 5 -11.22 1.39 1.34
N LEU A 6 -11.59 0.15 0.99
CA LEU A 6 -10.83 -0.67 0.05
C LEU A 6 -10.71 -0.02 -1.33
N VAL A 7 -11.78 0.60 -1.83
CA VAL A 7 -11.72 1.38 -3.09
C VAL A 7 -10.76 2.57 -2.96
N GLY A 8 -10.68 3.19 -1.79
CA GLY A 8 -9.70 4.26 -1.52
C GLY A 8 -8.26 3.77 -1.51
N ILE A 9 -8.01 2.56 -1.00
CA ILE A 9 -6.69 1.91 -0.99
C ILE A 9 -6.27 1.57 -2.42
N ILE A 10 -7.12 0.86 -3.17
CA ILE A 10 -6.83 0.45 -4.55
C ILE A 10 -6.49 1.66 -5.41
N ARG A 11 -7.28 2.74 -5.37
CA ARG A 11 -7.00 3.97 -6.13
C ARG A 11 -5.65 4.60 -5.81
N ARG A 12 -5.18 4.50 -4.57
CA ARG A 12 -3.86 5.02 -4.18
C ARG A 12 -2.75 4.14 -4.72
N LEU A 13 -2.94 2.82 -4.75
CA LEU A 13 -1.98 1.88 -5.33
C LEU A 13 -1.94 2.01 -6.86
N GLU A 14 -3.09 2.11 -7.54
CA GLU A 14 -3.17 2.39 -8.98
C GLU A 14 -2.42 3.67 -9.35
N ALA A 15 -2.58 4.73 -8.54
CA ALA A 15 -1.82 5.97 -8.74
C ALA A 15 -0.29 5.81 -8.55
N MET A 16 0.18 4.79 -7.84
CA MET A 16 1.62 4.45 -7.79
C MET A 16 2.07 3.75 -9.07
N LEU A 17 1.21 2.92 -9.67
CA LEU A 17 1.50 2.20 -10.93
C LEU A 17 1.52 3.14 -12.14
N GLU A 18 0.65 4.14 -12.15
CA GLU A 18 0.53 5.13 -13.24
C GLU A 18 1.63 6.21 -13.21
N ASP A 19 2.30 6.38 -12.07
CA ASP A 19 3.33 7.40 -11.90
C ASP A 19 4.64 6.97 -12.58
N THR A 20 4.93 7.61 -13.71
CA THR A 20 6.13 7.37 -14.53
C THR A 20 7.26 8.34 -14.23
N GLU A 21 7.08 9.27 -13.27
CA GLU A 21 8.10 10.27 -12.94
C GLU A 21 9.22 9.68 -12.07
N SER A 22 8.95 8.63 -11.30
CA SER A 22 9.94 7.94 -10.46
C SER A 22 9.83 6.43 -10.58
N GLU A 23 10.98 5.75 -10.67
CA GLU A 23 11.08 4.29 -10.74
C GLU A 23 10.58 3.59 -9.47
N VAL A 24 10.72 4.27 -8.32
CA VAL A 24 10.27 3.78 -7.03
C VAL A 24 9.27 4.77 -6.43
N GLN A 25 8.11 4.25 -6.01
CA GLN A 25 7.05 5.02 -5.38
C GLN A 25 6.89 4.60 -3.93
N VAL A 26 6.76 5.56 -3.01
CA VAL A 26 6.52 5.28 -1.59
C VAL A 26 5.22 5.93 -1.14
N ARG A 27 4.39 5.19 -0.40
CA ARG A 27 3.14 5.68 0.20
C ARG A 27 2.98 5.16 1.63
N ARG A 28 2.45 6.02 2.50
CA ARG A 28 2.14 5.69 3.89
C ARG A 28 0.63 5.48 4.08
N PHE A 29 0.27 4.45 4.84
CA PHE A 29 -1.10 4.23 5.31
C PHE A 29 -1.15 4.35 6.84
N GLU A 30 -2.11 5.13 7.33
CA GLU A 30 -2.26 5.47 8.74
C GLU A 30 -3.72 5.44 9.18
N LYS A 31 -3.93 5.20 10.47
CA LYS A 31 -5.22 5.26 11.14
C LYS A 31 -5.11 6.12 12.38
N GLU A 32 -5.95 7.17 12.45
CA GLU A 32 -5.96 8.12 13.57
C GLU A 32 -4.58 8.75 13.84
N GLY A 33 -3.81 9.00 12.78
CA GLY A 33 -2.46 9.56 12.85
C GLY A 33 -1.35 8.56 13.19
N ASN A 34 -1.69 7.28 13.43
CA ASN A 34 -0.72 6.22 13.66
C ASN A 34 -0.42 5.49 12.33
N GLU A 35 0.83 5.50 11.91
CA GLU A 35 1.30 4.73 10.77
C GLU A 35 1.09 3.23 11.03
N ARG A 36 0.47 2.54 10.06
CA ARG A 36 0.24 1.09 10.11
C ARG A 36 1.20 0.35 9.18
N CYS A 37 1.41 0.90 7.99
CA CYS A 37 2.37 0.37 7.05
C CYS A 37 2.87 1.42 6.06
N VAL A 38 4.01 1.10 5.45
CA VAL A 38 4.60 1.82 4.32
C VAL A 38 4.65 0.88 3.12
N ILE A 39 4.19 1.36 1.96
CA ILE A 39 4.26 0.65 0.69
C ILE A 39 5.35 1.29 -0.15
N THR A 40 6.25 0.45 -0.65
CA THR A 40 7.21 0.79 -1.69
C THR A 40 6.86 0.00 -2.93
N TYR A 41 6.61 0.65 -4.05
CA TYR A 41 6.45 0.00 -5.36
C TYR A 41 7.70 0.24 -6.19
N ASP A 42 8.29 -0.83 -6.73
CA ASP A 42 9.36 -0.76 -7.70
C ASP A 42 8.82 -1.16 -9.08
N ALA A 43 8.87 -0.22 -10.03
CA ALA A 43 8.34 -0.40 -11.37
C ALA A 43 9.18 -1.35 -12.25
N LYS A 44 10.41 -1.69 -11.85
CA LYS A 44 11.25 -2.64 -12.60
C LYS A 44 10.84 -4.11 -12.41
N PRO A 45 10.79 -4.65 -11.17
CA PRO A 45 10.24 -5.97 -10.92
C PRO A 45 8.71 -5.97 -10.89
N GLU A 46 8.05 -4.79 -10.93
CA GLU A 46 6.61 -4.63 -10.81
C GLU A 46 6.08 -5.25 -9.49
N THR A 47 6.78 -4.99 -8.38
CA THR A 47 6.43 -5.54 -7.07
C THR A 47 6.24 -4.46 -6.01
N PHE A 48 5.32 -4.75 -5.09
CA PHE A 48 5.11 -3.99 -3.88
C PHE A 48 5.87 -4.62 -2.71
N GLU A 49 6.52 -3.79 -1.92
CA GLU A 49 7.04 -4.12 -0.60
C GLU A 49 6.19 -3.41 0.45
N LEU A 50 5.59 -4.16 1.37
CA LEU A 50 4.84 -3.65 2.52
C LEU A 50 5.69 -3.83 3.77
N LEU A 51 6.04 -2.71 4.41
CA LEU A 51 6.64 -2.68 5.75
C LEU A 51 5.53 -2.45 6.77
N GLU A 52 5.26 -3.44 7.62
CA GLU A 52 4.32 -3.31 8.74
C GLU A 52 5.02 -2.61 9.91
N THR A 53 4.46 -1.49 10.37
CA THR A 53 5.11 -0.64 11.37
C THR A 53 5.19 -1.31 12.75
N SER A 54 4.18 -2.10 13.14
CA SER A 54 4.11 -2.77 14.45
C SER A 54 5.15 -3.86 14.64
N THR A 55 5.34 -4.70 13.63
CA THR A 55 6.20 -5.88 13.69
C THR A 55 7.55 -5.66 13.03
N GLN A 56 7.68 -4.59 12.23
CA GLN A 56 8.81 -4.33 11.34
C GLN A 56 9.02 -5.47 10.31
N GLN A 57 7.97 -6.26 10.05
CA GLN A 57 8.00 -7.29 9.04
C GLN A 57 7.82 -6.69 7.66
N VAL A 58 8.49 -7.30 6.69
CA VAL A 58 8.45 -6.91 5.29
C VAL A 58 7.82 -8.04 4.49
N TYR A 59 6.81 -7.69 3.69
CA TYR A 59 6.10 -8.60 2.81
C TYR A 59 6.22 -8.11 1.37
N GLN A 60 6.34 -9.03 0.42
CA GLN A 60 6.41 -8.69 -1.00
C GLN A 60 5.19 -9.24 -1.73
N PHE A 61 4.62 -8.43 -2.62
CA PHE A 61 3.46 -8.78 -3.42
C PHE A 61 3.71 -8.41 -4.89
N ASP A 62 3.20 -9.23 -5.80
CA ASP A 62 3.14 -9.01 -7.24
C ASP A 62 1.71 -8.73 -7.74
N ASP A 63 0.72 -8.76 -6.83
CA ASP A 63 -0.69 -8.52 -7.12
C ASP A 63 -1.22 -7.35 -6.28
N VAL A 64 -1.78 -6.35 -6.96
CA VAL A 64 -2.33 -5.13 -6.36
C VAL A 64 -3.52 -5.41 -5.44
N ASP A 65 -4.34 -6.43 -5.74
CA ASP A 65 -5.50 -6.79 -4.94
C ASP A 65 -5.06 -7.44 -3.62
N LEU A 66 -4.00 -8.28 -3.65
CA LEU A 66 -3.45 -8.91 -2.45
C LEU A 66 -2.88 -7.88 -1.47
N VAL A 67 -2.04 -6.96 -1.97
CA VAL A 67 -1.49 -5.90 -1.11
C VAL A 67 -2.57 -4.93 -0.63
N ALA A 68 -3.62 -4.67 -1.42
CA ALA A 68 -4.75 -3.86 -1.00
C ALA A 68 -5.54 -4.50 0.15
N MET A 69 -5.75 -5.82 0.11
CA MET A 69 -6.39 -6.56 1.21
C MET A 69 -5.54 -6.50 2.48
N GLU A 70 -4.22 -6.72 2.37
CA GLU A 70 -3.30 -6.66 3.52
C GLU A 70 -3.33 -5.27 4.18
N ILE A 71 -3.24 -4.19 3.40
CA ILE A 71 -3.37 -2.81 3.89
C ILE A 71 -4.73 -2.59 4.57
N PHE A 72 -5.80 -3.12 3.99
CA PHE A 72 -7.14 -2.98 4.55
C PHE A 72 -7.25 -3.64 5.94
N GLU A 73 -6.70 -4.84 6.10
CA GLU A 73 -6.66 -5.57 7.37
C GLU A 73 -5.85 -4.80 8.42
N LEU A 74 -4.64 -4.33 8.09
CA LEU A 74 -3.81 -3.52 8.99
C LEU A 74 -4.47 -2.20 9.42
N LEU A 75 -5.39 -1.66 8.61
CA LEU A 75 -6.19 -0.48 8.95
C LEU A 75 -7.46 -0.82 9.72
N GLN A 76 -7.88 -2.08 9.84
CA GLN A 76 -8.98 -2.46 10.74
C GLN A 76 -8.51 -2.66 12.17
N ASP A 77 -7.26 -3.08 12.36
CA ASP A 77 -6.57 -3.15 13.66
C ASP A 77 -6.31 -1.77 14.28
#